data_AF-A0A7W1W515-F1
#
_entry.id   AF-A0A7W1W515-F1
#
_cell.length_a   1.000
_cell.length_b   1.000
_cell.length_c   1.000
_cell.angle_alpha   90.00
_cell.angle_beta   90.00
_cell.angle_gamma   90.00
#
_symmetry.space_group_name_H-M   'P 1'
#
loop_
_entity.id
_entity.type
_entity.pdbx_description
1 polymer ?
#
loop_
_entity_poly.entity_id
_entity_poly.type
_entity_poly.pdbx_seq_one_letter_code
_entity_poly.pdbx_strand_id
1 'polypeptide(L)'
;MSYELEFEKLVNYDTAKIGITISVELRLGLESVTFEAKIDTGASFCIFAREYGEKLGLSIKGGFLRYFNTTTGGFRAFGHGITLITEGFEFGSQVFFAADENFQTSVLGTHGWLDRVIIGINDYEGNLYLSRYESK
;
A
#
# COMPACT_ATOMS: atom_id res chain seq x y z
N MET A 1 21.55 -16.12 -19.32
CA MET A 1 20.50 -15.22 -19.81
C MET A 1 20.44 -14.05 -18.85
N SER A 2 20.62 -12.83 -19.34
CA SER A 2 20.53 -11.61 -18.53
C SER A 2 19.17 -10.97 -18.74
N TYR A 3 18.64 -10.35 -17.69
CA TYR A 3 17.45 -9.52 -17.72
C TYR A 3 17.83 -8.11 -17.31
N GLU A 4 17.25 -7.11 -17.96
CA GLU A 4 17.49 -5.69 -17.70
C GLU A 4 16.15 -5.01 -17.45
N LEU A 5 16.11 -4.14 -16.45
CA LEU A 5 14.95 -3.34 -16.07
C LEU A 5 15.40 -1.89 -15.95
N GLU A 6 14.58 -0.98 -16.46
CA GLU A 6 14.75 0.47 -16.30
C GLU A 6 13.71 1.02 -15.34
N PHE A 7 14.13 1.97 -14.50
CA PHE A 7 13.30 2.53 -13.45
C PHE A 7 13.07 4.03 -13.63
N GLU A 8 11.82 4.47 -13.44
CA GLU A 8 11.44 5.88 -13.55
C GLU A 8 11.86 6.70 -12.33
N LYS A 9 11.90 6.07 -11.14
CA LYS A 9 12.17 6.73 -9.87
C LYS A 9 13.10 5.93 -8.99
N LEU A 10 13.92 6.65 -8.24
CA LEU A 10 14.69 6.16 -7.10
C LEU A 10 14.18 6.85 -5.84
N VAL A 11 13.84 6.07 -4.83
CA VAL A 11 13.37 6.51 -3.53
C VAL A 11 14.33 5.97 -2.48
N ASN A 12 14.80 6.83 -1.58
CA ASN A 12 15.60 6.42 -0.45
C ASN A 12 14.71 6.15 0.76
N TYR A 13 14.92 5.02 1.43
CA TYR A 13 14.25 4.69 2.68
C TYR A 13 15.25 4.46 3.80
N ASP A 14 14.79 4.71 5.03
CA ASP A 14 15.61 4.59 6.22
C ASP A 14 15.79 3.10 6.58
N THR A 15 17.01 2.59 6.37
CA THR A 15 17.38 1.20 6.69
C THR A 15 17.48 0.93 8.18
N ALA A 16 17.45 1.97 9.04
CA ALA A 16 17.33 1.79 10.49
C ALA A 16 15.90 1.42 10.90
N LYS A 17 14.88 1.66 10.06
CA LYS A 17 13.49 1.22 10.30
C LYS A 17 13.32 -0.24 9.86
N ILE A 18 12.53 -1.02 10.61
CA ILE A 18 12.20 -2.40 10.23
C ILE A 18 11.21 -2.40 9.06
N GLY A 19 11.71 -2.81 7.89
CA GLY A 19 10.96 -2.96 6.65
C GLY A 19 11.00 -1.72 5.76
N ILE A 20 10.65 -1.89 4.50
CA ILE A 20 10.66 -0.82 3.49
C ILE A 20 9.37 -0.02 3.63
N THR A 21 9.49 1.25 3.99
CA THR A 21 8.35 2.13 4.25
C THR A 21 8.37 3.30 3.28
N ILE A 22 7.25 3.60 2.64
CA ILE A 22 7.11 4.73 1.71
C ILE A 22 5.90 5.60 2.07
N SER A 23 5.88 6.82 1.53
CA SER A 23 4.74 7.73 1.66
C SER A 23 3.59 7.26 0.76
N VAL A 24 2.41 7.17 1.35
CA VAL A 24 1.16 6.84 0.67
C VAL A 24 0.18 7.98 0.90
N GLU A 25 -0.45 8.43 -0.17
CA GLU A 25 -1.64 9.26 -0.10
C GLU A 25 -2.85 8.46 -0.58
N LEU A 26 -3.93 8.49 0.20
CA LEU A 26 -5.23 8.02 -0.23
C LEU A 26 -6.12 9.23 -0.50
N ARG A 27 -6.87 9.20 -1.59
CA ARG A 27 -7.77 10.28 -2.00
C ARG A 27 -9.15 9.76 -2.38
N LEU A 28 -10.18 10.45 -1.89
CA LEU A 28 -11.59 10.21 -2.19
C LEU A 28 -12.28 11.55 -2.47
N GLY A 29 -12.61 11.82 -3.74
CA GLY A 29 -13.14 13.12 -4.14
C GLY A 29 -12.13 14.23 -3.86
N LEU A 30 -12.48 15.17 -2.98
CA LEU A 30 -11.63 16.28 -2.55
C LEU A 30 -10.84 16.01 -1.27
N GLU A 31 -11.17 14.93 -0.56
CA GLU A 31 -10.50 14.58 0.70
C GLU A 31 -9.28 13.71 0.43
N SER A 32 -8.18 13.98 1.13
CA SER A 32 -6.98 13.15 1.09
C SER A 32 -6.36 12.97 2.48
N VAL A 33 -5.62 11.87 2.63
CA VAL A 33 -4.84 11.57 3.83
C VAL A 33 -3.52 10.94 3.43
N THR A 34 -2.43 11.45 4.02
CA THR A 34 -1.06 10.96 3.78
C THR A 34 -0.53 10.25 5.02
N PHE A 35 0.11 9.10 4.84
CA PHE A 35 0.71 8.31 5.89
C PHE A 35 1.85 7.42 5.35
N GLU A 36 2.61 6.83 6.25
CA GLU A 36 3.65 5.84 5.91
C GLU A 36 3.04 4.43 5.86
N ALA A 37 3.35 3.66 4.81
CA ALA A 37 2.97 2.25 4.69
C ALA A 37 4.17 1.38 4.34
N LYS A 38 4.16 0.14 4.83
CA LYS A 38 5.19 -0.86 4.52
C LYS A 38 4.90 -1.56 3.21
N ILE A 39 5.91 -1.76 2.38
CA ILE A 39 5.82 -2.68 1.25
C ILE A 39 5.87 -4.10 1.79
N ASP A 40 4.83 -4.87 1.54
CA ASP A 40 4.71 -6.26 2.00
C ASP A 40 4.33 -7.17 0.84
N THR A 41 5.35 -7.79 0.24
CA THR A 41 5.17 -8.78 -0.84
C THR A 41 4.47 -10.06 -0.37
N GLY A 42 4.40 -10.30 0.95
CA GLY A 42 3.64 -11.39 1.55
C GLY A 42 2.15 -11.06 1.78
N ALA A 43 1.78 -9.78 1.79
CA ALA A 43 0.39 -9.37 1.94
C ALA A 43 -0.36 -9.49 0.61
N SER A 44 -1.51 -10.17 0.62
CA SER A 44 -2.32 -10.33 -0.61
C SER A 44 -3.00 -9.04 -1.08
N PHE A 45 -3.26 -8.10 -0.19
CA PHE A 45 -4.00 -6.87 -0.49
C PHE A 45 -3.36 -5.69 0.24
N CYS A 46 -3.57 -4.47 -0.27
CA CYS A 46 -3.30 -3.26 0.50
C CYS A 46 -4.28 -3.16 1.68
N ILE A 47 -3.74 -3.06 2.89
CA ILE A 47 -4.52 -3.02 4.13
C ILE A 47 -4.01 -1.86 4.99
N PHE A 48 -4.92 -1.00 5.41
CA PHE A 48 -4.60 0.23 6.13
C PHE A 48 -5.35 0.35 7.46
N ALA A 49 -4.79 1.16 8.35
CA ALA A 49 -5.43 1.53 9.60
C ALA A 49 -6.79 2.20 9.33
N ARG A 50 -7.77 1.85 10.17
CA ARG A 50 -9.15 2.30 10.02
C ARG A 50 -9.29 3.82 9.99
N GLU A 51 -8.50 4.49 10.83
CA GLU A 51 -8.51 5.95 10.99
C GLU A 51 -8.29 6.71 9.68
N TYR A 52 -7.54 6.15 8.72
CA TYR A 52 -7.28 6.81 7.44
C TYR A 52 -8.53 6.82 6.56
N GLY A 53 -9.30 5.72 6.54
CA GLY A 53 -10.57 5.72 5.82
C GLY A 53 -11.61 6.64 6.47
N GLU A 54 -11.63 6.72 7.80
CA GLU A 54 -12.51 7.64 8.53
C GLU A 54 -12.17 9.11 8.28
N LYS A 55 -10.87 9.45 8.19
CA LYS A 55 -10.40 10.79 7.79
C LYS A 55 -10.85 11.18 6.38
N LEU A 56 -11.06 10.21 5.50
CA LEU A 56 -11.61 10.42 4.15
C LEU A 56 -13.15 10.48 4.13
N GLY A 57 -13.81 10.42 5.29
CA GLY A 57 -15.26 10.44 5.39
C GLY A 57 -15.93 9.11 5.04
N LEU A 58 -15.19 8.00 4.95
CA LEU A 58 -15.77 6.69 4.67
C LEU A 58 -16.53 6.14 5.87
N SER A 59 -17.72 5.60 5.61
CA SER A 59 -18.32 4.61 6.51
C SER A 59 -17.62 3.28 6.29
N ILE A 60 -16.61 2.97 7.11
CA ILE A 60 -15.76 1.79 6.96
C ILE A 60 -16.57 0.51 6.81
N LYS A 61 -17.59 0.31 7.65
CA LYS A 61 -18.47 -0.88 7.63
C LYS A 61 -19.38 -0.96 6.41
N GLY A 62 -19.52 0.12 5.65
CA GLY A 62 -20.26 0.14 4.38
C GLY A 62 -19.49 -0.50 3.22
N GLY A 63 -18.21 -0.83 3.41
CA GLY A 63 -17.40 -1.51 2.40
C GLY A 63 -17.60 -3.03 2.35
N PHE A 64 -16.89 -3.69 1.44
CA PHE A 64 -16.94 -5.14 1.27
C PHE A 64 -16.20 -5.86 2.42
N LEU A 65 -16.92 -6.53 3.31
CA LEU A 65 -16.33 -7.28 4.41
C LEU A 65 -15.47 -8.45 3.91
N ARG A 66 -14.24 -8.53 4.41
CA ARG A 66 -13.32 -9.66 4.18
C ARG A 66 -12.61 -10.07 5.46
N TYR A 67 -12.35 -11.37 5.58
CA TYR A 67 -11.51 -11.94 6.62
C TYR A 67 -10.12 -12.24 6.08
N PHE A 68 -9.09 -11.84 6.83
CA PHE A 68 -7.69 -12.05 6.50
C PHE A 68 -7.07 -12.98 7.54
N ASN A 69 -6.33 -13.98 7.07
CA ASN A 69 -5.52 -14.84 7.92
C ASN A 69 -4.07 -14.35 7.90
N THR A 70 -3.45 -14.30 9.06
CA THR A 70 -2.03 -14.00 9.25
C THR A 70 -1.37 -15.13 10.03
N THR A 71 -0.04 -15.11 10.12
CA THR A 71 0.72 -16.10 10.89
C THR A 71 0.32 -16.16 12.36
N THR A 72 -0.16 -15.04 12.94
CA THR A 72 -0.49 -14.90 14.36
C THR A 72 -2.00 -14.90 14.65
N GLY A 73 -2.85 -15.04 13.64
CA GLY A 73 -4.30 -15.03 13.82
C GLY A 73 -5.05 -14.60 12.57
N GLY A 74 -6.13 -13.86 12.74
CA GLY A 74 -6.84 -13.27 11.62
C GLY A 74 -7.65 -12.06 12.06
N PHE A 75 -8.01 -11.23 11.09
CA PHE A 75 -8.76 -10.00 11.36
C PHE A 75 -9.73 -9.70 10.22
N ARG A 76 -10.72 -8.87 10.53
CA ARG A 76 -11.69 -8.37 9.56
C ARG A 76 -11.22 -7.05 9.01
N ALA A 77 -11.45 -6.82 7.72
CA ALA A 77 -11.27 -5.53 7.08
C ALA A 77 -12.36 -5.31 6.02
N PHE A 78 -12.57 -4.04 5.65
CA PHE A 78 -13.62 -3.64 4.71
C PHE A 78 -12.99 -3.00 3.49
N GLY A 79 -13.34 -3.51 2.30
CA GLY A 79 -12.83 -3.07 1.01
C GLY A 79 -13.58 -1.85 0.49
N HIS A 80 -12.82 -0.82 0.07
CA HIS A 80 -13.31 0.42 -0.51
C HIS A 80 -12.52 0.76 -1.78
N GLY A 81 -13.21 1.31 -2.79
CA GLY A 81 -12.57 1.85 -3.98
C GLY A 81 -12.05 3.25 -3.70
N ILE A 82 -10.75 3.47 -3.90
CA ILE A 82 -10.08 4.73 -3.57
C ILE A 82 -8.97 5.03 -4.58
N THR A 83 -8.57 6.29 -4.64
CA THR A 83 -7.36 6.67 -5.38
C THR A 83 -6.17 6.49 -4.45
N LEU A 84 -5.24 5.60 -4.80
CA LEU A 84 -4.00 5.36 -4.09
C LEU A 84 -2.86 6.02 -4.86
N ILE A 85 -2.09 6.85 -4.15
CA ILE A 85 -0.99 7.64 -4.70
C ILE A 85 0.28 7.29 -3.93
N THR A 86 1.33 6.92 -4.65
CA THR A 86 2.65 6.65 -4.07
C THR A 86 3.72 7.26 -4.95
N GLU A 87 4.60 8.07 -4.39
CA GLU A 87 5.76 8.61 -5.12
C GLU A 87 5.35 9.28 -6.44
N GLY A 88 4.20 9.95 -6.47
CA GLY A 88 3.64 10.60 -7.66
C GLY A 88 2.97 9.69 -8.70
N PHE A 89 2.91 8.38 -8.47
CA PHE A 89 2.09 7.46 -9.27
C PHE A 89 0.69 7.34 -8.69
N GLU A 90 -0.33 7.43 -9.55
CA GLU A 90 -1.74 7.41 -9.16
C GLU A 90 -2.47 6.19 -9.74
N PHE A 91 -3.21 5.50 -8.87
CA PHE A 91 -3.95 4.28 -9.17
C PHE A 91 -5.37 4.32 -8.60
N GLY A 92 -6.37 3.98 -9.41
CA GLY A 92 -7.66 3.53 -8.88
C GLY A 92 -7.50 2.13 -8.30
N SER A 93 -7.79 1.97 -7.01
CA SER A 93 -7.49 0.74 -6.28
C SER A 93 -8.59 0.33 -5.31
N GLN A 94 -8.79 -0.97 -5.14
CA GLN A 94 -9.58 -1.50 -4.04
C GLN A 94 -8.62 -1.78 -2.88
N VAL A 95 -8.79 -1.04 -1.78
CA VAL A 95 -7.96 -1.15 -0.57
C VAL A 95 -8.84 -1.55 0.61
N PHE A 96 -8.24 -2.16 1.62
CA PHE A 96 -8.97 -2.63 2.80
C PHE A 96 -8.62 -1.80 4.03
N PHE A 97 -9.63 -1.42 4.79
CA PHE A 97 -9.44 -0.77 6.10
C PHE A 97 -9.77 -1.76 7.20
N ALA A 98 -8.86 -1.93 8.17
CA ALA A 98 -9.06 -2.84 9.29
C ALA A 98 -10.34 -2.51 10.08
N ALA A 99 -11.02 -3.52 10.59
CA ALA A 99 -12.18 -3.33 11.45
C ALA A 99 -11.77 -2.87 12.87
N ASP A 100 -10.62 -3.34 13.33
CA ASP A 100 -10.02 -2.98 14.62
C ASP A 100 -9.41 -1.59 14.56
N GLU A 101 -9.77 -0.75 15.53
CA GLU A 101 -9.27 0.62 15.67
C GLU A 101 -7.82 0.66 16.18
N ASN A 102 -7.34 -0.44 16.79
CA ASN A 102 -5.96 -0.57 17.25
C ASN A 102 -5.02 -1.15 16.18
N PHE A 103 -5.49 -1.33 14.94
CA PHE A 103 -4.65 -1.83 13.86
C PHE A 103 -3.66 -0.74 13.42
N GLN A 104 -2.37 -0.93 13.74
CA GLN A 104 -1.35 0.11 13.54
C GLN A 104 -0.56 -0.01 12.23
N THR A 105 -0.48 -1.20 11.64
CA THR A 105 0.46 -1.45 10.53
C THR A 105 -0.23 -1.35 9.18
N SER A 106 -0.01 -0.25 8.46
CA SER A 106 -0.46 -0.10 7.08
C SER A 106 0.51 -0.75 6.10
N VAL A 107 -0.02 -1.52 5.14
CA VAL A 107 0.78 -2.29 4.18
C VAL A 107 0.29 -2.12 2.74
N LEU A 108 1.23 -2.07 1.81
CA LEU A 108 1.02 -2.17 0.37
C LEU A 108 1.26 -3.63 -0.05
N GLY A 109 0.19 -4.31 -0.44
CA GLY A 109 0.22 -5.72 -0.81
C GLY A 109 0.23 -5.97 -2.31
N THR A 110 0.10 -7.25 -2.68
CA THR A 110 0.12 -7.70 -4.08
C THR A 110 -1.00 -7.09 -4.91
N HIS A 111 -2.23 -7.13 -4.40
CA HIS A 111 -3.37 -6.51 -5.07
C HIS A 111 -3.57 -5.07 -4.62
N GLY A 112 -3.64 -4.19 -5.61
CA GLY A 112 -3.97 -2.78 -5.43
C GLY A 112 -2.76 -1.85 -5.44
N TRP A 113 -1.54 -2.38 -5.43
CA TRP A 113 -0.31 -1.60 -5.59
C TRP A 113 0.79 -2.36 -6.33
N LEU A 114 1.31 -3.48 -5.79
CA LEU A 114 2.42 -4.23 -6.42
C LEU A 114 2.07 -4.76 -7.82
N ASP A 115 0.80 -5.08 -8.08
CA ASP A 115 0.29 -5.44 -9.41
C ASP A 115 0.25 -4.27 -10.41
N ARG A 116 0.66 -3.07 -10.00
CA ARG A 116 0.61 -1.82 -10.78
C ARG A 116 1.96 -1.14 -10.94
N VAL A 117 3.00 -1.66 -10.28
CA VAL A 117 4.36 -1.11 -10.30
C VAL A 117 5.38 -2.20 -10.56
N ILE A 118 6.53 -1.80 -11.11
CA ILE A 118 7.74 -2.61 -11.13
C ILE A 118 8.62 -2.08 -10.01
N ILE A 119 9.11 -2.98 -9.14
CA ILE A 119 9.98 -2.62 -8.02
C ILE A 119 11.36 -3.25 -8.17
N GLY A 120 12.39 -2.48 -7.84
CA GLY A 120 13.74 -2.94 -7.59
C GLY A 120 14.14 -2.56 -6.16
N ILE A 121 14.73 -3.47 -5.41
CA ILE A 121 15.14 -3.22 -4.03
C ILE A 121 16.64 -3.45 -3.91
N ASN A 122 17.35 -2.44 -3.42
CA ASN A 122 18.70 -2.58 -2.89
C ASN A 122 18.67 -2.15 -1.42
N ASP A 123 18.43 -3.12 -0.55
CA ASP A 123 18.21 -2.91 0.88
C ASP A 123 19.47 -2.48 1.63
N TYR A 124 20.63 -2.93 1.16
CA TYR A 124 21.91 -2.52 1.74
C TYR A 124 22.12 -1.00 1.67
N GLU A 125 21.73 -0.39 0.54
CA GLU A 125 21.86 1.05 0.31
C GLU A 125 20.57 1.84 0.65
N GLY A 126 19.50 1.17 1.09
CA GLY A 126 18.21 1.82 1.34
C GLY A 126 17.57 2.39 0.08
N ASN A 127 17.74 1.73 -1.06
CA ASN A 127 17.28 2.19 -2.37
C ASN A 127 16.07 1.37 -2.85
N LEU A 128 14.98 2.06 -3.14
CA LEU A 128 13.80 1.51 -3.79
C LEU A 128 13.65 2.15 -5.18
N TYR A 129 13.77 1.32 -6.21
CA TYR A 129 13.57 1.70 -7.60
C TYR A 129 12.13 1.40 -8.00
N LEU A 130 11.46 2.35 -8.65
CA LEU A 130 10.04 2.24 -8.99
C LEU A 130 9.78 2.67 -10.44
N SER A 131 8.94 1.90 -11.13
CA SER A 131 8.28 2.30 -12.37
C SER A 131 6.80 1.93 -12.32
N ARG A 132 5.98 2.62 -13.11
CA ARG A 132 4.63 2.17 -13.38
C ARG A 132 4.68 0.91 -14.23
N TYR A 133 3.82 -0.06 -13.93
CA TYR A 133 3.59 -1.15 -14.87
C TYR A 133 2.71 -0.65 -16.02
N GLU A 134 3.24 -0.69 -17.24
CA GLU A 134 2.49 -0.45 -18.47
C GLU A 134 2.24 -1.80 -19.16
N SER A 135 0.97 -2.20 -19.28
CA SER A 135 0.62 -3.36 -20.09
C SER A 135 0.88 -3.03 -21.56
N LYS A 136 1.82 -3.73 -22.19
CA LYS A 136 2.03 -3.67 -23.64
C LYS A 136 0.82 -4.17 -24.41
#